data_AF-A0AAV8X386-F1
#
_entry.id   AF-A0AAV8X386-F1
#
_cell.length_a   1.000
_cell.length_b   1.000
_cell.length_c   1.000
_cell.angle_alpha   90.00
_cell.angle_beta   90.00
_cell.angle_gamma   90.00
#
_symmetry.space_group_name_H-M   'P 1'
#
loop_
_entity.id
_entity.type
_entity.pdbx_description
1 polymer ?
#
loop_
_entity_poly.entity_id
_entity_poly.type
_entity_poly.pdbx_seq_one_letter_code
_entity_poly.pdbx_strand_id
1 'polypeptide(L)'
;MFAWGIDPNKCLLTSYVPKKNKNVLMLSTFHEDDDIDPESREQMKPSVITFYNLTKGAVDVVNRMKAEYSVTRVSNRWPLTIFCTLLNIAGINSQIIYFSNTNNKILRRLYLTDLAKELSKPHIIRRSKVTSLSIPLRQKIKNILGHEASAPTTAEQQGEVKPRCFFCPKR
;
A
#
# COMPACT_ATOMS: atom_id res chain seq x y z
N MET A 1 -18.34 36.37 -11.02
CA MET A 1 -17.07 35.65 -11.25
C MET A 1 -16.10 36.67 -11.80
N PHE A 2 -14.86 36.68 -11.33
CA PHE A 2 -13.82 37.53 -11.92
C PHE A 2 -12.70 36.62 -12.40
N ALA A 3 -12.36 36.74 -13.67
CA ALA A 3 -11.24 36.09 -14.32
C ALA A 3 -10.32 37.19 -14.87
N TRP A 4 -9.04 37.13 -14.53
CA TRP A 4 -8.05 38.11 -14.99
C TRP A 4 -6.81 37.39 -15.52
N GLY A 5 -6.48 37.65 -16.78
CA GLY A 5 -5.27 37.18 -17.46
C GLY A 5 -4.29 38.34 -17.70
N ILE A 6 -3.04 38.20 -17.26
CA ILE A 6 -1.98 39.19 -17.51
C ILE A 6 -0.94 38.60 -18.46
N ASP A 7 -0.73 39.26 -19.60
CA ASP A 7 0.47 39.11 -20.44
C ASP A 7 1.62 39.92 -19.81
N PRO A 8 2.84 39.39 -19.60
CA PRO A 8 3.52 38.32 -20.35
C PRO A 8 3.36 36.88 -19.83
N ASN A 9 2.64 36.67 -18.71
CA ASN A 9 2.76 35.43 -17.92
C ASN A 9 1.72 34.35 -18.22
N LYS A 10 0.81 34.55 -19.19
CA LYS A 10 -0.26 33.59 -19.60
C LYS A 10 -0.87 32.84 -18.42
N CYS A 11 -1.44 33.58 -17.48
CA CYS A 11 -1.97 33.01 -16.26
C CYS A 11 -3.36 33.58 -15.95
N LEU A 12 -4.32 32.68 -15.71
CA LEU A 12 -5.69 32.95 -15.34
C LEU A 12 -5.83 32.90 -13.80
N LEU A 13 -6.29 33.99 -13.21
CA LEU A 13 -6.76 34.03 -11.81
C LEU A 13 -8.28 34.12 -11.77
N THR A 14 -8.93 33.15 -11.14
CA THR A 14 -10.39 33.07 -11.01
C THR A 14 -10.83 33.24 -9.56
N SER A 15 -11.82 34.12 -9.32
CA SER A 15 -12.55 34.24 -8.05
C SER A 15 -13.98 33.76 -8.19
N TYR A 16 -14.34 32.74 -7.40
CA TYR A 16 -15.65 32.11 -7.38
C TYR A 16 -16.22 32.04 -5.96
N VAL A 17 -17.44 32.54 -5.77
CA VAL A 17 -18.11 32.61 -4.47
C VAL A 17 -19.24 31.57 -4.42
N PRO A 18 -18.98 30.32 -3.99
CA PRO A 18 -20.02 29.28 -3.94
C PRO A 18 -21.11 29.54 -2.88
N LYS A 19 -20.78 30.29 -1.82
CA LYS A 19 -21.68 30.61 -0.69
C LYS A 19 -21.38 32.01 -0.17
N LYS A 20 -22.36 32.66 0.46
CA LYS A 20 -22.16 33.95 1.12
C LYS A 20 -20.94 33.89 2.05
N ASN A 21 -20.03 34.84 1.90
CA ASN A 21 -18.78 34.95 2.67
C ASN A 21 -17.79 33.77 2.52
N LYS A 22 -17.90 32.96 1.47
CA LYS A 22 -16.92 31.91 1.13
C LYS A 22 -16.46 32.11 -0.31
N ASN A 23 -15.20 32.47 -0.49
CA ASN A 23 -14.57 32.65 -1.79
C ASN A 23 -13.57 31.52 -2.06
N VAL A 24 -13.51 31.08 -3.32
CA VAL A 24 -12.52 30.16 -3.87
C VAL A 24 -11.70 30.94 -4.89
N LEU A 25 -10.41 31.08 -4.62
CA LEU A 25 -9.44 31.63 -5.55
C LEU A 25 -8.69 30.48 -6.21
N MET A 26 -8.59 30.53 -7.54
CA MET A 26 -7.91 29.51 -8.33
C MET A 26 -6.99 30.17 -9.33
N LEU A 27 -5.73 29.73 -9.37
CA LEU A 27 -4.73 30.19 -10.33
C LEU A 27 -4.44 29.05 -11.31
N SER A 28 -4.38 29.35 -12.60
CA SER A 28 -4.00 28.38 -13.62
C SER A 28 -3.14 29.01 -14.71
N THR A 29 -2.14 28.28 -15.18
CA THR A 29 -1.35 28.61 -16.37
C THR A 29 -1.72 27.71 -17.56
N PHE A 30 -2.74 26.85 -17.39
CA PHE A 30 -3.23 25.92 -18.41
C PHE A 30 -4.52 26.40 -19.07
N HIS A 31 -5.39 27.05 -18.29
CA HIS A 31 -6.64 27.61 -18.79
C HIS A 31 -6.40 29.03 -19.27
N GLU A 32 -6.90 29.36 -20.46
CA GLU A 32 -6.78 30.69 -21.07
C GLU A 32 -8.07 31.50 -20.89
N ASP A 33 -9.22 30.82 -20.75
CA ASP A 33 -10.55 31.43 -20.74
C ASP A 33 -11.30 31.25 -19.40
N ASP A 34 -12.37 32.03 -19.22
CA ASP A 34 -13.21 32.06 -18.02
C ASP A 34 -14.46 31.16 -18.11
N ASP A 35 -14.35 30.10 -18.91
CA ASP A 35 -15.43 29.16 -19.18
C ASP A 35 -16.09 28.60 -17.91
N ILE A 36 -17.40 28.47 -17.98
CA ILE A 36 -18.23 27.83 -16.97
C ILE A 36 -18.46 26.38 -17.38
N ASP A 37 -18.25 25.47 -16.44
CA ASP A 37 -18.51 24.05 -16.66
C ASP A 37 -20.02 23.82 -16.86
N PRO A 38 -20.46 23.34 -18.04
CA PRO A 38 -21.87 23.11 -18.33
C PRO A 38 -22.50 22.05 -17.41
N GLU A 39 -21.72 21.11 -16.86
CA GLU A 39 -22.22 20.10 -15.91
C GLU A 39 -22.55 20.69 -14.54
N SER A 40 -22.02 21.88 -14.22
CA SER A 40 -22.23 22.53 -12.93
C SER A 40 -23.63 23.12 -12.74
N ARG A 41 -24.42 23.26 -13.81
CA ARG A 41 -25.80 23.77 -13.82
C ARG A 41 -25.94 25.06 -13.00
N GLU A 42 -26.85 25.08 -12.03
CA GLU A 42 -27.15 26.22 -11.15
C GLU A 42 -25.95 26.69 -10.31
N GLN A 43 -24.90 25.86 -10.16
CA GLN A 43 -23.72 26.23 -9.38
C GLN A 43 -22.77 27.13 -10.18
N MET A 44 -22.88 27.17 -11.52
CA MET A 44 -22.05 27.99 -12.41
C MET A 44 -20.56 27.97 -12.05
N LYS A 45 -20.01 26.77 -11.86
CA LYS A 45 -18.62 26.59 -11.46
C LYS A 45 -17.70 26.88 -12.65
N PRO A 46 -16.63 27.66 -12.47
CA PRO A 46 -15.59 27.79 -13.48
C PRO A 46 -14.98 26.42 -13.83
N SER A 47 -14.73 26.18 -15.13
CA SER A 47 -14.08 24.96 -15.65
C SER A 47 -12.74 24.71 -14.98
N VAL A 48 -11.98 25.77 -14.66
CA VAL A 48 -10.69 25.64 -13.93
C VAL A 48 -10.86 25.01 -12.54
N ILE A 49 -11.98 25.28 -11.85
CA ILE A 49 -12.26 24.70 -10.52
C ILE A 49 -12.70 23.24 -10.66
N THR A 50 -13.50 22.89 -11.67
CA THR A 50 -13.95 21.51 -11.86
C THR A 50 -12.80 20.62 -12.33
N PHE A 51 -11.95 21.12 -13.24
CA PHE A 51 -10.70 20.47 -13.63
C PHE A 51 -9.75 20.22 -12.43
N TYR A 52 -9.58 21.22 -11.56
CA TYR A 52 -8.81 21.03 -10.33
C TYR A 52 -9.41 19.95 -9.42
N ASN A 53 -10.73 19.95 -9.24
CA ASN A 53 -11.38 18.93 -8.41
C ASN A 53 -11.24 17.51 -8.98
N LEU A 54 -11.20 17.36 -10.30
CA LEU A 54 -10.95 16.07 -10.96
C LEU A 54 -9.55 15.53 -10.68
N THR A 55 -8.54 16.41 -10.58
CA THR A 55 -7.13 16.02 -10.52
C THR A 55 -6.53 16.02 -9.11
N LYS A 56 -7.02 16.87 -8.20
CA LYS A 56 -6.47 17.06 -6.85
C LYS A 56 -6.51 15.80 -5.96
N GLY A 57 -7.40 14.85 -6.27
CA GLY A 57 -7.66 13.69 -5.40
C GLY A 57 -6.56 12.62 -5.40
N ALA A 58 -5.63 12.65 -6.35
CA ALA A 58 -4.64 11.58 -6.51
C ALA A 58 -3.77 11.36 -5.25
N VAL A 59 -3.31 12.45 -4.63
CA VAL A 59 -2.47 12.38 -3.40
C VAL A 59 -3.28 11.84 -2.22
N ASP A 60 -4.53 12.26 -2.07
CA ASP A 60 -5.43 11.78 -1.01
C ASP A 60 -5.73 10.28 -1.16
N VAL A 61 -5.89 9.80 -2.40
CA VAL A 61 -6.05 8.36 -2.68
C VAL A 61 -4.81 7.60 -2.21
N VAL A 62 -3.61 8.04 -2.54
CA VAL A 62 -2.36 7.40 -2.08
C VAL A 62 -2.26 7.46 -0.55
N ASN A 63 -2.61 8.58 0.07
CA ASN A 63 -2.63 8.71 1.53
C ASN A 63 -3.59 7.72 2.20
N ARG A 64 -4.81 7.57 1.66
CA ARG A 64 -5.78 6.57 2.12
C ARG A 64 -5.25 5.15 1.96
N MET A 65 -4.67 4.82 0.81
CA MET A 65 -4.11 3.49 0.56
C MET A 65 -2.93 3.16 1.49
N LYS A 66 -2.09 4.14 1.83
CA LYS A 66 -1.02 3.98 2.83
C LYS A 66 -1.59 3.74 4.23
N ALA A 67 -2.68 4.41 4.58
CA ALA A 67 -3.30 4.28 5.90
C ALA A 67 -3.99 2.92 6.10
N GLU A 68 -4.67 2.42 5.07
CA GLU A 68 -5.45 1.17 5.14
C GLU A 68 -4.55 -0.07 5.33
N TYR A 69 -3.39 -0.12 4.66
CA TYR A 69 -2.42 -1.22 4.77
C TYR A 69 -1.03 -0.69 5.13
N SER A 70 -0.91 -0.12 6.32
CA SER A 70 0.35 0.49 6.79
C SER A 70 1.29 -0.50 7.46
N VAL A 71 2.57 -0.46 7.11
CA VAL A 71 3.65 -1.15 7.83
C VAL A 71 4.27 -0.32 8.95
N THR A 72 3.79 0.91 9.17
CA THR A 72 4.31 1.81 10.21
C THR A 72 4.20 1.17 11.60
N ARG A 73 5.16 1.50 12.47
CA ARG A 73 5.20 1.09 13.88
C ARG A 73 5.46 2.31 14.75
N VAL A 74 4.95 2.28 15.97
CA VAL A 74 5.30 3.29 16.99
C VAL A 74 6.81 3.23 17.21
N SER A 75 7.49 4.35 17.01
CA SER A 75 8.94 4.44 17.11
C SER A 75 9.38 5.85 17.48
N ASN A 76 10.42 5.94 18.31
CA ASN A 76 11.11 7.19 18.62
C ASN A 76 12.27 7.48 17.65
N ARG A 77 12.38 6.72 16.54
CA ARG A 77 13.45 6.85 15.55
C ARG A 77 12.86 7.31 14.22
N TRP A 78 12.97 8.59 13.91
CA TRP A 78 12.45 9.17 12.66
C TRP A 78 12.90 8.44 11.37
N PRO A 79 14.13 7.86 11.26
CA PRO A 79 14.51 7.14 10.05
C PRO A 79 13.65 5.90 9.80
N LEU A 80 13.18 5.24 10.88
CA LEU A 80 12.28 4.10 10.76
C LEU A 80 10.92 4.52 10.20
N THR A 81 10.43 5.70 10.59
CA THR A 81 9.20 6.27 10.03
C THR A 81 9.32 6.46 8.53
N ILE A 82 10.43 7.07 8.06
CA ILE A 82 10.69 7.26 6.63
C ILE A 82 10.78 5.91 5.90
N PHE A 83 11.50 4.95 6.47
CA PHE A 83 11.60 3.61 5.91
C PHE A 83 10.23 2.92 5.74
N CYS A 84 9.37 2.97 6.78
CA CYS A 84 8.01 2.43 6.69
C CYS A 84 7.15 3.17 5.64
N THR A 85 7.30 4.49 5.52
CA THR A 85 6.62 5.27 4.48
C THR A 85 7.06 4.83 3.08
N LEU A 86 8.37 4.65 2.86
CA LEU A 86 8.92 4.16 1.60
C LEU A 86 8.40 2.76 1.26
N LEU A 87 8.34 1.85 2.25
CA LEU A 87 7.77 0.52 2.04
C LEU A 87 6.29 0.56 1.65
N ASN A 88 5.48 1.42 2.29
CA ASN A 88 4.06 1.57 1.93
C ASN A 88 3.91 2.07 0.49
N ILE A 89 4.71 3.08 0.07
CA ILE A 89 4.70 3.63 -1.30
C ILE A 89 5.18 2.56 -2.30
N ALA A 90 6.27 1.86 -1.98
CA ALA A 90 6.81 0.80 -2.83
C ALA A 90 5.77 -0.30 -3.08
N GLY A 91 5.04 -0.72 -2.04
CA GLY A 91 3.98 -1.71 -2.20
C GLY A 91 2.81 -1.23 -3.07
N ILE A 92 2.48 0.07 -3.08
CA ILE A 92 1.46 0.64 -3.97
C ILE A 92 1.98 0.65 -5.41
N ASN A 93 3.17 1.19 -5.62
CA ASN A 93 3.77 1.31 -6.95
C ASN A 93 4.03 -0.05 -7.59
N SER A 94 4.48 -1.04 -6.82
CA SER A 94 4.70 -2.40 -7.34
C SER A 94 3.40 -3.04 -7.84
N GLN A 95 2.26 -2.75 -7.19
CA GLN A 95 0.96 -3.25 -7.63
C GLN A 95 0.47 -2.53 -8.88
N ILE A 96 0.73 -1.23 -9.00
CA ILE A 96 0.44 -0.47 -10.23
C ILE A 96 1.22 -1.07 -11.40
N ILE A 97 2.54 -1.28 -11.24
CA ILE A 97 3.40 -1.89 -12.26
C ILE A 97 2.91 -3.31 -12.60
N TYR A 98 2.59 -4.12 -11.59
CA TYR A 98 2.04 -5.46 -11.79
C TYR A 98 0.76 -5.42 -12.64
N PHE A 99 -0.17 -4.53 -12.30
CA PHE A 99 -1.41 -4.36 -13.06
C PHE A 99 -1.14 -3.89 -14.50
N SER A 100 -0.26 -2.90 -14.69
CA SER A 100 0.11 -2.40 -16.01
C SER A 100 0.73 -3.47 -16.91
N ASN A 101 1.51 -4.40 -16.34
CA ASN A 101 2.19 -5.44 -17.10
C ASN A 101 1.31 -6.68 -17.38
N THR A 102 0.31 -6.95 -16.53
CA THR A 102 -0.48 -8.19 -16.59
C THR A 102 -1.94 -7.96 -16.96
N ASN A 103 -2.43 -6.73 -16.87
CA ASN A 103 -3.85 -6.36 -16.86
C ASN A 103 -4.69 -7.14 -15.82
N ASN A 104 -4.05 -7.80 -14.85
CA ASN A 104 -4.72 -8.57 -13.82
C ASN A 104 -4.95 -7.73 -12.58
N LYS A 105 -6.21 -7.44 -12.28
CA LYS A 105 -6.61 -6.66 -11.12
C LYS A 105 -6.80 -7.56 -9.90
N ILE A 106 -5.80 -7.56 -9.01
CA ILE A 106 -5.83 -8.30 -7.74
C ILE A 106 -6.23 -7.36 -6.59
N LEU A 107 -7.01 -7.88 -5.63
CA LEU A 107 -7.31 -7.17 -4.38
C LEU A 107 -6.03 -6.82 -3.62
N ARG A 108 -5.94 -5.57 -3.12
CA ARG A 108 -4.78 -5.03 -2.39
C ARG A 108 -4.26 -5.97 -1.29
N ARG A 109 -5.17 -6.50 -0.46
CA ARG A 109 -4.85 -7.43 0.63
C ARG A 109 -4.18 -8.71 0.13
N LEU A 110 -4.69 -9.30 -0.94
CA LEU A 110 -4.16 -10.54 -1.51
C LEU A 110 -2.78 -10.28 -2.13
N TYR A 111 -2.66 -9.23 -2.94
CA TYR A 111 -1.39 -8.83 -3.54
C TYR A 111 -0.30 -8.63 -2.49
N LEU A 112 -0.58 -7.89 -1.40
CA LEU A 112 0.39 -7.67 -0.32
C LEU A 112 0.71 -8.95 0.46
N THR A 113 -0.28 -9.83 0.64
CA THR A 113 -0.07 -11.12 1.32
C THR A 113 0.88 -11.99 0.52
N ASP A 114 0.68 -12.08 -0.79
CA ASP A 114 1.51 -12.91 -1.66
C ASP A 114 2.91 -12.30 -1.82
N LEU A 115 3.01 -10.98 -1.95
CA LEU A 115 4.29 -10.27 -1.92
C LEU A 115 5.07 -10.57 -0.63
N ALA A 116 4.42 -10.49 0.53
CA ALA A 116 5.06 -10.78 1.81
C ALA A 116 5.52 -12.24 1.93
N LYS A 117 4.73 -13.20 1.42
CA LYS A 117 5.10 -14.62 1.37
C LYS A 117 6.33 -14.84 0.49
N GLU A 118 6.33 -14.29 -0.73
CA GLU A 118 7.43 -14.46 -1.68
C GLU A 118 8.73 -13.83 -1.16
N LEU A 119 8.67 -12.63 -0.56
CA LEU A 119 9.83 -12.01 0.07
C LEU A 119 10.36 -12.82 1.27
N SER A 120 9.48 -13.46 2.02
CA SER A 120 9.85 -14.24 3.21
C SER A 120 10.38 -15.65 2.88
N LYS A 121 9.95 -16.23 1.76
CA LYS A 121 10.23 -17.60 1.34
C LYS A 121 11.71 -17.98 1.39
N PRO A 122 12.67 -17.24 0.80
CA PRO A 122 14.10 -17.62 0.86
C PRO A 122 14.63 -17.64 2.30
N HIS A 123 14.15 -16.76 3.17
CA HIS A 123 14.53 -16.73 4.58
C HIS A 123 13.94 -17.92 5.36
N ILE A 124 12.70 -18.31 5.05
CA ILE A 124 12.04 -19.49 5.63
C ILE A 124 12.77 -20.77 5.21
N ILE A 125 13.16 -20.89 3.94
CA ILE A 125 13.97 -22.02 3.41
C ILE A 125 15.32 -22.08 4.11
N ARG A 126 16.01 -20.94 4.27
CA ARG A 126 17.29 -20.93 5.01
C ARG A 126 17.10 -21.38 6.45
N ARG A 127 16.03 -20.90 7.10
CA ARG A 127 15.71 -21.25 8.49
C ARG A 127 15.35 -22.72 8.65
N SER A 128 14.72 -23.37 7.66
CA SER A 128 14.34 -24.79 7.74
C SER A 128 15.54 -25.74 7.91
N LYS A 129 16.73 -25.31 7.45
CA LYS A 129 17.98 -26.08 7.57
C LYS A 129 18.57 -26.06 8.99
N VAL A 130 18.08 -25.21 9.88
CA VAL A 130 18.60 -25.08 11.25
C VAL A 130 18.09 -26.25 12.10
N THR A 131 19.01 -27.10 12.56
CA THR A 131 18.70 -28.34 13.30
C THR A 131 18.31 -28.09 14.77
N SER A 132 18.68 -26.95 15.34
CA SER A 132 18.38 -26.57 16.73
C SER A 132 16.98 -25.96 16.92
N LEU A 133 16.19 -25.81 15.86
CA LEU A 133 14.85 -25.24 15.96
C LEU A 133 13.91 -26.13 16.76
N SER A 134 13.03 -25.48 17.53
CA SER A 134 11.94 -26.16 18.21
C SER A 134 11.06 -26.92 17.20
N ILE A 135 10.61 -28.11 17.61
CA ILE A 135 9.69 -28.96 16.85
C ILE A 135 8.48 -28.19 16.29
N PRO A 136 7.73 -27.39 17.09
CA PRO A 136 6.55 -26.69 16.56
C PRO A 136 6.90 -25.66 15.48
N LEU A 137 8.05 -24.99 15.60
CA LEU A 137 8.48 -24.04 14.58
C LEU A 137 8.89 -24.75 13.29
N ARG A 138 9.57 -25.89 13.39
CA ARG A 138 9.93 -26.71 12.23
C ARG A 138 8.70 -27.22 11.48
N GLN A 139 7.69 -27.68 12.21
CA GLN A 139 6.40 -28.10 11.63
C GLN A 139 5.72 -26.94 10.89
N LYS A 140 5.62 -25.75 11.51
CA LYS A 140 5.07 -24.57 10.83
C LYS A 140 5.83 -24.20 9.56
N ILE A 141 7.16 -24.23 9.59
CA ILE A 141 8.00 -23.95 8.43
C ILE A 141 7.73 -24.97 7.31
N LYS A 142 7.64 -26.27 7.64
CA LYS A 142 7.29 -27.32 6.65
C LYS A 142 5.92 -27.06 6.01
N ASN A 143 4.91 -26.74 6.83
CA ASN A 143 3.56 -26.45 6.34
C ASN A 143 3.53 -25.23 5.40
N ILE A 144 4.27 -24.17 5.73
CA ILE A 144 4.34 -22.96 4.88
C ILE A 144 5.05 -23.24 3.56
N LEU A 145 6.07 -24.11 3.55
CA LEU A 145 6.82 -24.46 2.34
C LEU A 145 6.09 -25.46 1.44
N GLY A 146 4.92 -25.96 1.85
CA GLY A 146 4.17 -26.93 1.06
C GLY A 146 4.89 -28.26 0.87
N HIS A 147 5.86 -28.59 1.75
CA HIS A 147 6.26 -29.98 1.87
C HIS A 147 5.02 -30.71 2.38
N GLU A 148 4.42 -31.53 1.50
CA GLU A 148 3.39 -32.46 1.91
C GLU A 148 3.85 -33.08 3.22
N ALA A 149 2.94 -33.14 4.19
CA ALA A 149 3.08 -34.11 5.24
C ALA A 149 3.17 -35.45 4.51
N SER A 150 4.38 -35.91 4.20
CA SER A 150 4.63 -37.33 4.06
C SER A 150 4.02 -37.87 5.34
N ALA A 151 2.85 -38.51 5.20
CA ALA A 151 2.29 -39.34 6.24
C ALA A 151 3.49 -40.09 6.82
N PRO A 152 3.68 -40.13 8.15
CA PRO A 152 4.74 -40.96 8.68
C PRO A 152 4.51 -42.34 8.06
N THR A 153 5.34 -42.70 7.08
CA THR A 153 5.42 -44.08 6.64
C THR A 153 5.70 -44.79 7.93
N THR A 154 4.78 -45.65 8.34
CA THR A 154 4.93 -46.53 9.49
C THR A 154 6.08 -47.49 9.17
N ALA A 155 7.29 -46.97 9.06
CA ALA A 155 8.47 -47.73 9.35
C ALA A 155 8.45 -47.83 10.87
N GLU A 156 8.22 -49.04 11.36
CA GLU A 156 8.53 -49.44 12.72
C GLU A 156 9.99 -49.10 13.00
N GLN A 157 10.26 -47.86 13.39
CA GLN A 157 11.54 -47.48 13.95
C GLN A 157 11.49 -47.88 15.41
N GLN A 158 12.02 -49.08 15.64
CA GLN A 158 12.46 -49.52 16.95
C GLN A 158 13.27 -48.40 17.62
N GLY A 159 12.69 -47.82 18.67
CA GLY A 159 13.42 -47.09 19.72
C GLY A 159 14.17 -45.82 19.32
N GLU A 160 13.51 -44.77 18.84
CA GLU A 160 14.09 -43.42 18.96
C GLU A 160 13.99 -42.95 20.42
N VAL A 161 15.13 -43.03 21.13
CA VAL A 161 15.30 -42.45 22.47
C VAL A 161 15.02 -40.96 22.40
N LYS A 162 13.90 -40.51 22.97
CA LYS A 162 13.64 -39.09 23.15
C LYS A 162 14.80 -38.52 23.99
N PRO A 163 15.56 -37.52 23.49
CA PRO A 163 16.76 -37.02 24.18
C PRO A 163 16.45 -36.27 25.49
N ARG A 164 15.18 -36.14 25.87
CA ARG A 164 14.76 -35.48 27.11
C ARG A 164 13.63 -36.25 27.80
N CYS A 165 13.76 -36.35 29.11
CA CYS A 165 12.76 -36.91 30.01
C CYS A 165 11.43 -36.16 29.87
N PHE A 166 10.33 -36.92 29.81
CA PHE A 166 8.97 -36.39 29.74
C PHE A 166 8.56 -35.58 30.98
N PHE A 167 9.09 -35.95 32.15
CA PHE A 167 8.75 -35.36 33.44
C PHE A 167 9.66 -34.20 33.86
N CYS A 168 10.79 -33.99 33.19
CA CYS A 168 11.70 -32.92 33.57
C CYS A 168 11.23 -31.56 33.01
N PRO A 169 11.24 -30.48 33.82
CA PRO A 169 10.88 -29.16 33.36
C PRO A 169 11.87 -28.65 32.31
N LYS A 170 11.36 -27.90 31.33
CA LYS A 170 12.20 -27.15 30.38
C LYS A 170 12.78 -25.95 31.14
N ARG A 171 14.10 -25.89 31.29
CA ARG A 171 14.81 -24.65 31.66
C ARG A 171 14.61 -23.59 30.59
#